data_AF-A0A3G8XAB8-F1
#
_entry.id   AF-A0A3G8XAB8-F1
#
_cell.length_a   1.000
_cell.length_b   1.000
_cell.length_c   1.000
_cell.angle_alpha   90.00
_cell.angle_beta   90.00
_cell.angle_gamma   90.00
#
_symmetry.space_group_name_H-M   'P 1'
#
loop_
_entity.id
_entity.type
_entity.pdbx_description
1 polymer ?
#
loop_
_entity_poly.entity_id
_entity_poly.type
_entity_poly.pdbx_seq_one_letter_code
_entity_poly.pdbx_strand_id
1 'polypeptide(L)'
;MKKHILYILSFLIIGFAGCKTKTTINQDEAGEVITDYLKANPEYKTTRFNFGEIKFNSTNDMFELGKYKSLATKGLVTLSLKEAKKKFLSKDSSFVYQITLTDKASPLVLKQDNDRATVKTVTYVLSDEKPVDFEQVNSSTAKVTVSLKMVTTDFEPFDKDASKNSNFITKTYKLKLDKEEGWKVQK
;
A
#
# COMPACT_ATOMS: atom_id res chain seq x y z
N MET A 1 71.98 17.82 -30.09
CA MET A 1 72.39 17.10 -28.86
C MET A 1 71.17 16.88 -27.98
N LYS A 2 70.85 15.61 -27.67
CA LYS A 2 70.12 15.09 -26.48
C LYS A 2 68.74 15.73 -26.16
N LYS A 3 67.61 15.00 -26.03
CA LYS A 3 67.38 13.65 -25.48
C LYS A 3 66.08 13.04 -26.05
N HIS A 4 66.12 11.74 -26.32
CA HIS A 4 64.94 10.87 -26.39
C HIS A 4 64.47 10.50 -24.99
N ILE A 5 63.16 10.38 -24.77
CA ILE A 5 62.42 9.53 -23.81
C ILE A 5 60.96 9.55 -24.32
N LEU A 6 60.53 8.56 -25.11
CA LEU A 6 59.62 7.46 -24.70
C LEU A 6 58.55 7.86 -23.67
N TYR A 7 57.26 7.75 -24.02
CA TYR A 7 56.43 6.63 -23.58
C TYR A 7 55.07 6.63 -24.29
N ILE A 8 54.80 5.50 -24.93
CA ILE A 8 53.50 5.04 -25.43
C ILE A 8 52.62 4.73 -24.21
N LEU A 9 51.41 5.28 -24.13
CA LEU A 9 50.30 4.57 -23.49
C LEU A 9 48.96 5.06 -24.02
N SER A 10 48.43 4.29 -24.96
CA SER A 10 47.01 4.19 -25.25
C SER A 10 46.24 3.90 -23.96
N PHE A 11 45.28 4.76 -23.61
CA PHE A 11 44.15 4.36 -22.79
C PHE A 11 42.87 4.81 -23.49
N LEU A 12 42.51 3.98 -24.45
CA LEU A 12 41.15 3.79 -24.94
C LEU A 12 40.27 3.42 -23.74
N ILE A 13 39.68 4.41 -23.06
CA ILE A 13 38.60 4.15 -22.10
C ILE A 13 37.36 3.90 -22.95
N ILE A 14 37.26 2.68 -23.49
CA ILE A 14 35.96 2.08 -23.76
C ILE A 14 35.32 1.97 -22.39
N GLY A 15 34.44 2.91 -22.07
CA GLY A 15 33.50 2.74 -20.99
C GLY A 15 32.78 1.43 -21.27
N PHE A 16 33.07 0.41 -20.46
CA PHE A 16 32.21 -0.75 -20.31
C PHE A 16 30.88 -0.24 -19.75
N ALA A 17 30.03 0.30 -20.62
CA ALA A 17 28.61 0.08 -20.50
C ALA A 17 28.43 -1.42 -20.72
N GLY A 18 28.64 -2.18 -19.64
CA GLY A 18 28.24 -3.57 -19.60
C GLY A 18 26.74 -3.57 -19.83
N CYS A 19 26.33 -3.80 -21.08
CA CYS A 19 25.02 -4.28 -21.42
C CYS A 19 24.71 -5.41 -20.44
N LYS A 20 23.89 -5.14 -19.42
CA LYS A 20 23.33 -6.18 -18.57
C LYS A 20 22.25 -6.91 -19.37
N THR A 21 22.61 -7.49 -20.52
CA THR A 21 21.80 -8.45 -21.25
C THR A 21 21.95 -9.82 -20.60
N LYS A 22 21.78 -9.91 -19.28
CA LYS A 22 21.53 -11.20 -18.65
C LYS A 22 20.07 -11.54 -18.93
N THR A 23 19.86 -12.38 -19.94
CA THR A 23 18.55 -12.92 -20.35
C THR A 23 17.99 -13.95 -19.35
N THR A 24 18.73 -14.22 -18.29
CA THR A 24 18.39 -15.18 -17.23
C THR A 24 18.36 -14.42 -15.92
N ILE A 25 17.34 -14.70 -15.12
CA ILE A 25 17.15 -14.15 -13.78
C ILE A 25 17.00 -15.32 -12.82
N ASN A 26 17.58 -15.22 -11.64
CA ASN A 26 17.42 -16.22 -10.59
C ASN A 26 16.39 -15.77 -9.54
N GLN A 27 16.06 -16.67 -8.60
CA GLN A 27 15.05 -16.43 -7.58
C GLN A 27 15.39 -15.24 -6.67
N ASP A 28 16.65 -15.07 -6.29
CA ASP A 28 17.08 -13.99 -5.38
C ASP A 28 17.02 -12.63 -6.10
N GLU A 29 17.53 -12.54 -7.34
CA GLU A 29 17.42 -11.34 -8.18
C GLU A 29 15.95 -10.96 -8.44
N ALA A 30 15.08 -11.96 -8.68
CA ALA A 30 13.65 -11.74 -8.84
C ALA A 30 12.99 -11.24 -7.54
N GLY A 31 13.41 -11.76 -6.39
CA GLY A 31 12.96 -11.31 -5.07
C GLY A 31 13.30 -9.85 -4.80
N GLU A 32 14.53 -9.42 -5.14
CA GLU A 32 14.94 -8.01 -5.02
C GLU A 32 14.10 -7.09 -5.90
N VAL A 33 13.89 -7.45 -7.18
CA VAL A 33 13.06 -6.66 -8.11
C VAL A 33 11.63 -6.49 -7.58
N ILE A 34 11.03 -7.54 -7.03
CA ILE A 34 9.69 -7.47 -6.44
C ILE A 34 9.68 -6.62 -5.16
N THR A 35 10.69 -6.77 -4.32
CA THR A 35 10.82 -6.01 -3.07
C THR A 35 10.90 -4.51 -3.34
N ASP A 36 11.74 -4.10 -4.29
CA ASP A 36 11.88 -2.69 -4.65
C ASP A 36 10.63 -2.15 -5.34
N TYR A 37 9.99 -2.96 -6.19
CA TYR A 37 8.70 -2.60 -6.79
C TYR A 37 7.63 -2.33 -5.71
N LEU A 38 7.51 -3.19 -4.70
CA LEU A 38 6.49 -3.08 -3.65
C LEU A 38 6.78 -1.98 -2.64
N LYS A 39 8.06 -1.62 -2.41
CA LYS A 39 8.42 -0.40 -1.66
C LYS A 39 7.93 0.86 -2.38
N ALA A 40 8.10 0.91 -3.71
CA ALA A 40 7.68 2.05 -4.52
C ALA A 40 6.16 2.05 -4.82
N ASN A 41 5.53 0.87 -4.88
CA ASN A 41 4.12 0.67 -5.21
C ASN A 41 3.47 -0.19 -4.13
N PRO A 42 3.25 0.35 -2.91
CA PRO A 42 2.66 -0.42 -1.82
C PRO A 42 1.25 -0.88 -2.18
N GLU A 43 0.96 -2.13 -1.87
CA GLU A 43 -0.35 -2.73 -2.06
C GLU A 43 -1.23 -2.46 -0.82
N TYR A 44 -2.46 -2.04 -1.03
CA TYR A 44 -3.40 -1.77 0.05
C TYR A 44 -4.83 -2.14 -0.33
N LYS A 45 -5.61 -2.56 0.66
CA LYS A 45 -7.06 -2.63 0.54
C LYS A 45 -7.63 -1.29 0.99
N THR A 46 -8.68 -0.84 0.29
CA THR A 46 -9.33 0.43 0.59
C THR A 46 -10.80 0.23 0.89
N THR A 47 -11.36 1.09 1.72
CA THR A 47 -12.81 1.27 1.84
C THR A 47 -13.17 2.72 1.68
N ARG A 48 -14.47 2.97 1.55
CA ARG A 48 -15.02 4.32 1.61
C ARG A 48 -15.39 4.66 3.05
N PHE A 49 -14.88 5.78 3.51
CA PHE A 49 -15.12 6.35 4.82
C PHE A 49 -15.95 7.62 4.67
N ASN A 50 -17.06 7.73 5.42
CA ASN A 50 -17.90 8.92 5.39
C ASN A 50 -17.52 9.85 6.55
N PHE A 51 -17.56 11.14 6.33
CA PHE A 51 -17.35 12.15 7.36
C PHE A 51 -18.23 13.38 7.06
N GLY A 52 -18.18 14.41 7.91
CA GLY A 52 -19.09 15.54 7.86
C GLY A 52 -20.19 15.41 8.91
N GLU A 53 -21.36 15.98 8.63
CA GLU A 53 -22.51 15.86 9.52
C GLU A 53 -23.17 14.48 9.36
N ILE A 54 -23.15 13.67 10.42
CA ILE A 54 -23.73 12.32 10.42
C ILE A 54 -24.70 12.19 11.59
N LYS A 55 -25.91 11.72 11.27
CA LYS A 55 -26.96 11.40 12.24
C LYS A 55 -26.95 9.91 12.56
N PHE A 56 -26.95 9.59 13.85
CA PHE A 56 -27.05 8.25 14.38
C PHE A 56 -28.36 8.12 15.16
N ASN A 57 -29.26 7.21 14.76
CA ASN A 57 -30.59 7.10 15.37
C ASN A 57 -31.08 5.66 15.61
N SER A 58 -30.38 4.66 15.08
CA SER A 58 -30.70 3.24 15.24
C SER A 58 -29.65 2.52 16.10
N THR A 59 -29.96 1.29 16.52
CA THR A 59 -29.00 0.42 17.25
C THR A 59 -27.73 0.17 16.43
N ASN A 60 -27.86 -0.06 15.12
CA ASN A 60 -26.71 -0.25 14.23
C ASN A 60 -25.89 1.04 14.11
N ASP A 61 -26.54 2.19 14.08
CA ASP A 61 -25.84 3.48 14.08
C ASP A 61 -25.09 3.71 15.39
N MET A 62 -25.60 3.23 16.53
CA MET A 62 -24.85 3.31 17.79
C MET A 62 -23.57 2.47 17.77
N PHE A 63 -23.61 1.30 17.11
CA PHE A 63 -22.41 0.50 16.87
C PHE A 63 -21.42 1.23 15.93
N GLU A 64 -21.93 1.83 14.85
CA GLU A 64 -21.13 2.61 13.92
C GLU A 64 -20.49 3.84 14.60
N LEU A 65 -21.25 4.57 15.43
CA LEU A 65 -20.75 5.66 16.26
C LEU A 65 -19.62 5.20 17.19
N GLY A 66 -19.69 3.97 17.71
CA GLY A 66 -18.62 3.34 18.47
C GLY A 66 -17.29 3.28 17.69
N LYS A 67 -17.35 2.94 16.39
CA LYS A 67 -16.15 2.94 15.52
C LYS A 67 -15.56 4.33 15.36
N TYR A 68 -16.40 5.34 15.12
CA TYR A 68 -15.94 6.73 15.02
C TYR A 68 -15.32 7.22 16.34
N LYS A 69 -15.90 6.86 17.49
CA LYS A 69 -15.32 7.18 18.80
C LYS A 69 -13.94 6.55 18.99
N SER A 70 -13.74 5.31 18.53
CA SER A 70 -12.44 4.65 18.53
C SER A 70 -11.41 5.37 17.65
N LEU A 71 -11.81 5.88 16.47
CA LEU A 71 -10.94 6.74 15.67
C LEU A 71 -10.61 8.07 16.39
N ALA A 72 -11.58 8.62 17.10
CA ALA A 72 -11.41 9.88 17.82
C ALA A 72 -10.45 9.77 19.01
N THR A 73 -10.51 8.67 19.78
CA THR A 73 -9.56 8.43 20.87
C THR A 73 -8.13 8.26 20.36
N LYS A 74 -7.96 7.76 19.13
CA LYS A 74 -6.67 7.67 18.44
C LYS A 74 -6.23 8.98 17.78
N GLY A 75 -7.09 10.01 17.80
CA GLY A 75 -6.84 11.32 17.22
C GLY A 75 -6.86 11.34 15.69
N LEU A 76 -7.48 10.35 15.04
CA LEU A 76 -7.62 10.28 13.58
C LEU A 76 -8.81 11.07 13.05
N VAL A 77 -9.83 11.26 13.90
CA VAL A 77 -10.97 12.11 13.61
C VAL A 77 -11.30 12.97 14.83
N THR A 78 -11.98 14.08 14.61
CA THR A 78 -12.68 14.81 15.68
C THR A 78 -14.16 14.51 15.61
N LEU A 79 -14.80 14.46 16.78
CA LEU A 79 -16.25 14.29 16.93
C LEU A 79 -16.80 15.48 17.70
N SER A 80 -17.55 16.33 17.02
CA SER A 80 -18.25 17.47 17.64
C SER A 80 -19.74 17.20 17.67
N LEU A 81 -20.32 17.03 18.84
CA LEU A 81 -21.77 16.84 19.00
C LEU A 81 -22.50 18.13 18.61
N LYS A 82 -23.41 18.04 17.62
CA LYS A 82 -24.25 19.15 17.15
C LYS A 82 -25.63 19.10 17.79
N GLU A 83 -26.24 17.92 17.84
CA GLU A 83 -27.58 17.72 18.40
C GLU A 83 -27.64 16.40 19.16
N ALA A 84 -28.27 16.39 20.33
CA ALA A 84 -28.61 15.18 21.06
C ALA A 84 -30.09 15.21 21.47
N LYS A 85 -30.89 14.33 20.87
CA LYS A 85 -32.30 14.16 21.21
C LYS A 85 -32.49 12.82 21.91
N LYS A 86 -32.60 12.88 23.23
CA LYS A 86 -33.00 11.74 24.05
C LYS A 86 -34.52 11.64 24.03
N LYS A 87 -35.08 10.61 23.39
CA LYS A 87 -36.52 10.34 23.51
C LYS A 87 -36.79 9.76 24.88
N PHE A 88 -37.41 10.54 25.77
CA PHE A 88 -37.87 10.05 27.06
C PHE A 88 -38.84 8.89 26.80
N LEU A 89 -38.54 7.70 27.34
CA LEU A 89 -39.27 6.42 27.17
C LEU A 89 -39.07 5.63 25.86
N SER A 90 -38.24 6.06 24.90
CA SER A 90 -37.92 5.28 23.68
C SER A 90 -36.42 4.91 23.63
N LYS A 91 -36.11 3.71 23.10
CA LYS A 91 -34.73 3.26 22.88
C LYS A 91 -34.02 4.02 21.75
N ASP A 92 -34.73 4.87 21.01
CA ASP A 92 -34.25 5.50 19.78
C ASP A 92 -33.72 6.91 20.06
N SER A 93 -32.67 6.98 20.90
CA SER A 93 -31.92 8.22 21.06
C SER A 93 -31.27 8.60 19.73
N SER A 94 -31.31 9.90 19.39
CA SER A 94 -30.70 10.40 18.16
C SER A 94 -29.59 11.39 18.47
N PHE A 95 -28.44 11.20 17.80
CA PHE A 95 -27.29 12.07 17.92
C PHE A 95 -26.84 12.54 16.53
N VAL A 96 -26.53 13.82 16.40
CA VAL A 96 -25.91 14.40 15.20
C VAL A 96 -24.51 14.85 15.56
N TYR A 97 -23.51 14.34 14.86
CA TYR A 97 -22.11 14.73 15.03
C TYR A 97 -21.57 15.35 13.76
N GLN A 98 -20.77 16.40 13.91
CA GLN A 98 -19.82 16.83 12.89
C GLN A 98 -18.53 16.02 13.07
N ILE A 99 -18.18 15.23 12.07
CA ILE A 99 -16.99 14.38 12.03
C ILE A 99 -15.99 14.99 11.05
N THR A 100 -14.75 15.20 11.49
CA THR A 100 -13.69 15.77 10.64
C THR A 100 -12.43 14.92 10.72
N LEU A 101 -11.81 14.64 9.59
CA LEU A 101 -10.50 13.97 9.52
C LEU A 101 -9.42 14.91 10.07
N THR A 102 -8.50 14.37 10.88
CA THR A 102 -7.34 15.13 11.37
C THR A 102 -6.14 14.94 10.46
N ASP A 103 -5.12 15.79 10.63
CA ASP A 103 -3.83 15.65 9.93
C ASP A 103 -3.19 14.27 10.18
N LYS A 104 -3.41 13.68 11.36
CA LYS A 104 -2.90 12.34 11.70
C LYS A 104 -3.47 11.23 10.81
N ALA A 105 -4.67 11.42 10.26
CA ALA A 105 -5.26 10.46 9.33
C ALA A 105 -4.72 10.58 7.89
N SER A 106 -4.03 11.67 7.54
CA SER A 106 -3.55 11.94 6.18
C SER A 106 -2.80 10.76 5.53
N PRO A 107 -1.86 10.04 6.21
CA PRO A 107 -1.14 8.93 5.59
C PRO A 107 -2.03 7.73 5.18
N LEU A 108 -3.22 7.65 5.75
CA LEU A 108 -4.21 6.60 5.53
C LEU A 108 -5.30 7.02 4.53
N VAL A 109 -5.37 8.30 4.16
CA VAL A 109 -6.34 8.84 3.20
C VAL A 109 -5.70 8.93 1.81
N LEU A 110 -6.31 8.29 0.82
CA LEU A 110 -5.81 8.27 -0.57
C LEU A 110 -6.49 9.31 -1.45
N LYS A 111 -7.78 9.54 -1.19
CA LYS A 111 -8.60 10.51 -1.91
C LYS A 111 -9.61 11.08 -0.94
N GLN A 112 -9.86 12.37 -1.03
CA GLN A 112 -10.86 13.06 -0.23
C GLN A 112 -11.81 13.81 -1.17
N ASP A 113 -13.10 13.61 -0.96
CA ASP A 113 -14.18 14.42 -1.52
C ASP A 113 -14.86 15.20 -0.35
N ASN A 114 -15.98 15.87 -0.58
CA ASN A 114 -16.59 16.78 0.41
C ASN A 114 -17.10 16.09 1.70
N ASP A 115 -17.69 14.90 1.57
CA ASP A 115 -18.39 14.16 2.64
C ASP A 115 -17.84 12.72 2.81
N ARG A 116 -16.79 12.38 2.08
CA ARG A 116 -16.26 11.02 1.96
C ARG A 116 -14.78 11.01 1.63
N ALA A 117 -14.10 9.96 2.06
CA ALA A 117 -12.71 9.69 1.72
C ALA A 117 -12.53 8.22 1.35
N THR A 118 -11.59 7.96 0.45
CA THR A 118 -11.04 6.61 0.24
C THR A 118 -9.89 6.43 1.21
N VAL A 119 -10.02 5.49 2.13
CA VAL A 119 -9.03 5.22 3.17
C VAL A 119 -8.44 3.83 3.03
N LYS A 120 -7.18 3.67 3.40
CA LYS A 120 -6.50 2.37 3.52
C LYS A 120 -7.10 1.64 4.72
N THR A 121 -7.53 0.39 4.53
CA THR A 121 -8.02 -0.48 5.60
C THR A 121 -7.01 -1.56 5.96
N VAL A 122 -6.27 -2.04 4.96
CA VAL A 122 -5.19 -3.01 5.10
C VAL A 122 -4.00 -2.55 4.26
N THR A 123 -2.80 -2.66 4.80
CA THR A 123 -1.54 -2.55 4.06
C THR A 123 -0.95 -3.95 3.90
N TYR A 124 -0.55 -4.31 2.69
CA TYR A 124 0.07 -5.59 2.40
C TYR A 124 1.59 -5.44 2.41
N VAL A 125 2.24 -6.18 3.29
CA VAL A 125 3.70 -6.14 3.47
C VAL A 125 4.27 -7.50 3.08
N LEU A 126 5.43 -7.50 2.41
CA LEU A 126 6.14 -8.73 2.06
C LEU A 126 6.36 -9.59 3.33
N SER A 127 5.94 -10.85 3.30
CA SER A 127 6.10 -11.76 4.45
C SER A 127 7.54 -12.27 4.58
N ASP A 128 8.21 -12.47 3.45
CA ASP A 128 9.58 -12.95 3.30
C ASP A 128 10.16 -12.33 2.03
N GLU A 129 11.45 -12.01 2.04
CA GLU A 129 12.20 -11.49 0.89
C GLU A 129 12.29 -12.53 -0.23
N LYS A 130 12.29 -13.82 0.12
CA LYS A 130 12.29 -14.90 -0.86
C LYS A 130 10.88 -15.16 -1.40
N PRO A 131 10.71 -15.23 -2.73
CA PRO A 131 9.41 -15.55 -3.30
C PRO A 131 9.02 -16.98 -2.97
N VAL A 132 7.71 -17.19 -2.80
CA VAL A 132 7.08 -18.49 -2.55
C VAL A 132 7.25 -19.42 -3.75
N ASP A 133 7.21 -18.85 -4.96
CA ASP A 133 7.43 -19.56 -6.21
C ASP A 133 8.06 -18.64 -7.26
N PHE A 134 8.90 -19.21 -8.11
CA PHE A 134 9.62 -18.51 -9.17
C PHE A 134 9.68 -19.39 -10.42
N GLU A 135 9.17 -18.86 -11.52
CA GLU A 135 9.18 -19.51 -12.83
C GLU A 135 9.75 -18.54 -13.88
N GLN A 136 10.91 -18.85 -14.44
CA GLN A 136 11.34 -18.18 -15.66
C GLN A 136 10.61 -18.80 -16.86
N VAL A 137 9.64 -18.05 -17.41
CA VAL A 137 8.80 -18.51 -18.53
C VAL A 137 9.59 -18.52 -19.84
N ASN A 138 10.43 -17.50 -20.07
CA ASN A 138 11.36 -17.44 -21.19
C ASN A 138 12.51 -16.46 -20.89
N SER A 139 13.38 -16.22 -21.87
CA SER A 139 14.55 -15.33 -21.78
C SER A 139 14.23 -13.86 -21.50
N SER A 140 12.97 -13.45 -21.50
CA SER A 140 12.53 -12.06 -21.32
C SER A 140 11.37 -11.89 -20.34
N THR A 141 10.83 -12.99 -19.80
CA THR A 141 9.70 -12.96 -18.88
C THR A 141 9.83 -14.00 -17.78
N ALA A 142 9.46 -13.63 -16.56
CA ALA A 142 9.40 -14.51 -15.41
C ALA A 142 8.11 -14.24 -14.61
N LYS A 143 7.66 -15.21 -13.83
CA LYS A 143 6.59 -15.06 -12.85
C LYS A 143 7.17 -15.26 -11.47
N VAL A 144 6.75 -14.41 -10.55
CA VAL A 144 7.20 -14.43 -9.17
C VAL A 144 5.97 -14.38 -8.28
N THR A 145 5.77 -15.43 -7.49
CA THR A 145 4.67 -15.46 -6.51
C THR A 145 5.24 -15.15 -5.14
N VAL A 146 4.69 -14.13 -4.49
CA VAL A 146 5.06 -13.73 -3.13
C VAL A 146 3.88 -13.87 -2.18
N SER A 147 4.21 -14.06 -0.90
CA SER A 147 3.23 -13.97 0.19
C SER A 147 3.28 -12.56 0.76
N LEU A 148 2.11 -11.92 0.87
CA LEU A 148 1.95 -10.61 1.45
C LEU A 148 1.10 -10.70 2.72
N LYS A 149 1.71 -10.36 3.85
CA LYS A 149 1.05 -10.28 5.15
C LYS A 149 0.11 -9.08 5.19
N MET A 150 -1.09 -9.29 5.74
CA MET A 150 -2.05 -8.24 5.99
C MET A 150 -1.70 -7.49 7.29
N VAL A 151 -1.56 -6.18 7.19
CA VAL A 151 -1.45 -5.28 8.34
C VAL A 151 -2.67 -4.36 8.36
N THR A 152 -3.58 -4.60 9.31
CA THR A 152 -4.81 -3.82 9.43
C THR A 152 -4.51 -2.41 9.94
N THR A 153 -5.29 -1.46 9.46
CA THR A 153 -5.23 -0.06 9.90
C THR A 153 -6.38 0.24 10.85
N ASP A 154 -6.38 1.43 11.43
CA ASP A 154 -7.47 1.89 12.29
C ASP A 154 -8.82 2.03 11.55
N PHE A 155 -8.81 2.09 10.22
CA PHE A 155 -10.02 2.15 9.39
C PHE A 155 -10.58 0.77 9.01
N GLU A 156 -9.94 -0.35 9.36
CA GLU A 156 -10.46 -1.71 9.10
C GLU A 156 -11.91 -1.93 9.54
N PRO A 157 -12.40 -1.39 10.69
CA PRO A 157 -13.79 -1.59 11.10
C PRO A 157 -14.84 -1.00 10.13
N PHE A 158 -14.44 -0.16 9.18
CA PHE A 158 -15.29 0.41 8.13
C PHE A 158 -15.26 -0.38 6.82
N ASP A 159 -14.46 -1.45 6.76
CA ASP A 159 -14.45 -2.41 5.66
C ASP A 159 -15.55 -3.45 5.84
N LYS A 160 -16.65 -3.29 5.10
CA LYS A 160 -17.79 -4.22 5.15
C LYS A 160 -17.46 -5.59 4.58
N ASP A 161 -16.44 -5.66 3.72
CA ASP A 161 -16.01 -6.86 3.02
C ASP A 161 -14.73 -7.44 3.63
N ALA A 162 -14.43 -7.13 4.89
CA ALA A 162 -13.28 -7.67 5.61
C ALA A 162 -13.43 -9.19 5.81
N SER A 163 -12.96 -9.97 4.84
CA SER A 163 -12.77 -11.41 5.01
C SER A 163 -11.64 -11.65 6.01
N LYS A 164 -11.98 -12.23 7.16
CA LYS A 164 -11.02 -12.59 8.23
C LYS A 164 -10.50 -14.01 8.12
N ASN A 165 -10.72 -14.67 6.99
CA ASN A 165 -10.39 -16.08 6.79
C ASN A 165 -8.90 -16.32 6.52
N SER A 166 -8.11 -15.25 6.30
CA SER A 166 -6.66 -15.31 6.14
C SER A 166 -6.01 -14.03 6.65
N ASN A 167 -4.77 -14.13 7.12
CA ASN A 167 -3.90 -13.02 7.52
C ASN A 167 -2.83 -12.70 6.46
N PHE A 168 -2.85 -13.38 5.30
CA PHE A 168 -1.98 -13.11 4.15
C PHE A 168 -2.72 -13.33 2.83
N ILE A 169 -2.16 -12.79 1.74
CA ILE A 169 -2.53 -13.14 0.37
C ILE A 169 -1.30 -13.65 -0.37
N THR A 170 -1.52 -14.49 -1.37
CA THR A 170 -0.50 -14.79 -2.38
C THR A 170 -0.78 -13.98 -3.62
N LYS A 171 0.25 -13.35 -4.20
CA LYS A 171 0.12 -12.58 -5.44
C LYS A 171 1.26 -12.91 -6.38
N THR A 172 0.91 -13.18 -7.63
CA THR A 172 1.87 -13.44 -8.70
C THR A 172 2.09 -12.17 -9.50
N TYR A 173 3.35 -11.77 -9.62
CA TYR A 173 3.81 -10.66 -10.43
C TYR A 173 4.53 -11.19 -11.66
N LYS A 174 4.33 -10.52 -12.79
CA LYS A 174 5.04 -10.83 -14.03
C LYS A 174 6.21 -9.87 -14.17
N LEU A 175 7.42 -10.41 -14.27
CA LEU A 175 8.61 -9.65 -14.62
C LEU A 175 8.85 -9.69 -16.12
N LYS A 176 9.32 -8.57 -16.67
CA LYS A 176 9.75 -8.44 -18.06
C LYS A 176 11.12 -7.78 -18.12
N LEU A 177 12.00 -8.32 -18.96
CA LEU A 177 13.31 -7.73 -19.22
C LEU A 177 13.15 -6.50 -20.11
N ASP A 178 13.54 -5.35 -19.58
CA ASP A 178 13.71 -4.09 -20.30
C ASP A 178 15.16 -3.97 -20.80
N LYS A 179 15.33 -3.37 -21.98
CA LYS A 179 16.66 -3.26 -22.61
C LYS A 179 17.57 -2.24 -21.91
N GLU A 180 16.98 -1.24 -21.25
CA GLU A 180 17.71 -0.14 -20.62
C GLU A 180 17.72 -0.28 -19.09
N GLU A 181 16.57 -0.65 -18.52
CA GLU A 181 16.37 -0.68 -17.05
C GLU A 181 16.59 -2.06 -16.43
N GLY A 182 16.70 -3.12 -17.23
CA GLY A 182 16.78 -4.50 -16.74
C GLY A 182 15.40 -5.09 -16.38
N TRP A 183 15.38 -6.07 -15.48
CA TRP A 183 14.12 -6.75 -15.11
C TRP A 183 13.21 -5.83 -14.29
N LYS A 184 11.95 -5.71 -14.71
CA LYS A 184 10.93 -4.92 -14.00
C LYS A 184 9.57 -5.59 -13.97
N VAL A 185 8.75 -5.23 -12.98
CA VAL A 185 7.35 -5.67 -12.91
C VAL A 185 6.55 -5.07 -14.06
N GLN A 186 5.91 -5.94 -14.84
CA GLN A 186 4.95 -5.56 -15.85
C GLN A 186 3.62 -5.26 -15.16
N LYS A 187 3.17 -3.99 -15.24
CA LYS A 187 1.83 -3.57 -14.80
C LYS A 187 0.74 -4.12 -15.72
#